data_AF-A0A951S517-F1
#
_entry.id   AF-A0A951S517-F1
#
_cell.length_a   1.000
_cell.length_b   1.000
_cell.length_c   1.000
_cell.angle_alpha   90.00
_cell.angle_beta   90.00
_cell.angle_gamma   90.00
#
_symmetry.space_group_name_H-M   'P 1'
#
loop_
_entity.id
_entity.type
_entity.pdbx_description
1 polymer ?
#
loop_
_entity_poly.entity_id
_entity_poly.type
_entity_poly.pdbx_seq_one_letter_code
_entity_poly.pdbx_strand_id
1 'polypeptide(L)'
;MNKKLIGICIVLFIQPAFITAQNLFEKIDFGVKSSLNFCTIGTNYEKYNGNGGFSLGMFGSYKYNSKNNITIEPLYTTTSFRERQIDAYYQYSLLDFNINHSFGFWEDNVIQFYTGIRPSMLLQFDSKKIISGNYIPFESPINTNKTTQLDLGINAGIAIKLSPVVSFELGYTYSISDQNNNSTIKGRPSTLEATIKLSAVDIKKYFDSRELVAKAKIKALKNGSLFVMLPTLSEKELSRLNETSKAKAQADLLLMNKNTILAFTNHFNFSKAYYFMDSSINKILTGSFNNVFVNADLQIDTTIQIASENFFIASFCNDLYAFNQQINFGLFVYDDKFNQLGKPYTAPSQMFGIFNDEDPLNYFRTRKIYTSKLSFAKMVKKLNNRLLRYAEGD
;
A
#
# COMPACT_ATOMS: atom_id res chain seq x y z
N MET A 1 29.34 20.35 -47.65
CA MET A 1 28.39 19.43 -46.98
C MET A 1 27.31 20.24 -46.29
N ASN A 2 26.04 19.98 -46.60
CA ASN A 2 24.93 20.88 -46.29
C ASN A 2 24.59 20.82 -44.79
N LYS A 3 24.72 21.93 -44.03
CA LYS A 3 24.48 21.97 -42.57
C LYS A 3 23.07 21.50 -42.17
N LYS A 4 22.10 21.58 -43.10
CA LYS A 4 20.75 21.02 -42.94
C LYS A 4 20.69 19.48 -42.93
N LEU A 5 21.60 18.79 -43.63
CA LEU A 5 21.63 17.33 -43.68
C LEU A 5 22.15 16.72 -42.37
N ILE A 6 23.12 17.39 -41.74
CA ILE A 6 23.72 16.95 -40.45
C ILE A 6 22.68 17.08 -39.32
N GLY A 7 21.85 18.12 -39.30
CA GLY A 7 20.77 18.28 -38.32
C GLY A 7 19.69 17.20 -38.43
N ILE A 8 19.32 16.78 -39.64
CA ILE A 8 18.31 15.73 -39.86
C ILE A 8 18.86 14.35 -39.45
N CYS A 9 20.13 14.05 -39.74
CA CYS A 9 20.75 12.81 -39.29
C CYS A 9 20.89 12.73 -37.76
N ILE A 10 21.21 13.83 -37.08
CA ILE A 10 21.32 13.85 -35.60
C ILE A 10 19.95 13.62 -34.95
N VAL A 11 18.87 14.22 -35.46
CA VAL A 11 17.51 13.99 -34.94
C VAL A 11 17.03 12.54 -35.22
N LEU A 12 17.37 11.98 -36.39
CA LEU A 12 17.01 10.61 -36.76
C LEU A 12 17.79 9.52 -36.00
N PHE A 13 18.97 9.81 -35.43
CA PHE A 13 19.70 8.85 -34.58
C PHE A 13 19.39 9.02 -33.08
N ILE A 14 19.01 10.23 -32.65
CA ILE A 14 18.64 10.49 -31.25
C ILE A 14 17.26 9.93 -30.92
N GLN A 15 16.25 10.06 -31.81
CA GLN A 15 14.91 9.53 -31.52
C GLN A 15 14.87 7.99 -31.32
N PRO A 16 15.52 7.15 -32.15
CA PRO A 16 15.59 5.72 -31.91
C PRO A 16 16.31 5.40 -30.60
N ALA A 17 17.39 6.09 -30.27
CA ALA A 17 18.13 5.86 -29.03
C ALA A 17 17.28 6.15 -27.77
N PHE A 18 16.47 7.22 -27.79
CA PHE A 18 15.55 7.53 -26.69
C PHE A 18 14.37 6.54 -26.59
N ILE A 19 13.80 6.12 -27.72
CA ILE A 19 12.75 5.09 -27.75
C ILE A 19 13.31 3.76 -27.23
N THR A 20 14.55 3.42 -27.60
CA THR A 20 15.24 2.21 -27.13
C THR A 20 15.53 2.27 -25.62
N ALA A 21 15.89 3.45 -25.11
CA ALA A 21 16.13 3.67 -23.68
C ALA A 21 14.84 3.60 -22.85
N GLN A 22 13.73 4.19 -23.31
CA GLN A 22 12.43 4.08 -22.62
C GLN A 22 11.97 2.63 -22.53
N ASN A 23 12.05 1.88 -23.63
CA ASN A 23 11.73 0.45 -23.65
C ASN A 23 12.64 -0.38 -22.74
N LEU A 24 13.89 0.05 -22.52
CA LEU A 24 14.80 -0.61 -21.58
C LEU A 24 14.38 -0.36 -20.13
N PHE A 25 14.01 0.88 -19.78
CA PHE A 25 13.56 1.22 -18.42
C PHE A 25 12.26 0.52 -18.04
N GLU A 26 11.36 0.26 -18.99
CA GLU A 26 10.14 -0.52 -18.72
C GLU A 26 10.41 -1.98 -18.35
N LYS A 27 11.55 -2.52 -18.80
CA LYS A 27 12.01 -3.89 -18.53
C LYS A 27 12.82 -4.02 -17.25
N ILE A 28 13.31 -2.91 -16.70
CA ILE A 28 14.08 -2.91 -15.45
C ILE A 28 13.13 -2.74 -14.27
N ASP A 29 13.29 -3.59 -13.28
CA ASP A 29 12.60 -3.54 -12.01
C ASP A 29 13.64 -3.55 -10.88
N PHE A 30 13.40 -2.85 -9.80
CA PHE A 30 14.31 -2.82 -8.66
C PHE A 30 13.54 -2.55 -7.38
N GLY A 31 14.13 -2.94 -6.25
CA GLY A 31 13.45 -2.82 -4.97
C GLY A 31 14.22 -3.38 -3.80
N VAL A 32 13.49 -3.67 -2.73
CA VAL A 32 14.05 -4.21 -1.49
C VAL A 32 13.52 -5.61 -1.22
N LYS A 33 14.33 -6.43 -0.57
CA LYS A 33 14.04 -7.82 -0.21
C LYS A 33 14.35 -8.05 1.26
N SER A 34 13.45 -8.73 1.96
CA SER A 34 13.67 -9.21 3.32
C SER A 34 13.27 -10.67 3.42
N SER A 35 14.05 -11.49 4.11
CA SER A 35 13.83 -12.94 4.20
C SER A 35 13.98 -13.44 5.63
N LEU A 36 13.21 -14.48 5.98
CA LEU A 36 13.44 -15.34 7.13
C LEU A 36 14.12 -16.62 6.64
N ASN A 37 15.25 -16.96 7.25
CA ASN A 37 16.08 -18.09 6.83
C ASN A 37 16.05 -19.18 7.89
N PHE A 38 15.68 -20.40 7.52
CA PHE A 38 15.66 -21.55 8.41
C PHE A 38 16.81 -22.48 8.04
N CYS A 39 17.78 -22.63 8.94
CA CYS A 39 18.92 -23.50 8.73
C CYS A 39 18.50 -24.98 8.75
N THR A 40 18.90 -25.78 7.75
CA THR A 40 18.54 -27.20 7.65
C THR A 40 19.52 -28.15 8.34
N ILE A 41 20.57 -27.63 9.00
CA ILE A 41 21.58 -28.48 9.62
C ILE A 41 21.00 -29.48 10.65
N GLY A 42 19.96 -29.07 11.38
CA GLY A 42 19.29 -29.95 12.36
C GLY A 42 18.41 -31.03 11.75
N THR A 43 18.01 -30.91 10.47
CA THR A 43 17.33 -31.99 9.77
C THR A 43 18.32 -33.04 9.24
N ASN A 44 19.57 -32.62 9.00
CA ASN A 44 20.61 -33.49 8.45
C ASN A 44 21.43 -34.18 9.55
N TYR A 45 21.52 -33.57 10.73
CA TYR A 45 22.37 -34.05 11.83
C TYR A 45 21.64 -33.91 13.16
N GLU A 46 21.41 -35.04 13.84
CA GLU A 46 20.65 -35.12 15.10
C GLU A 46 21.22 -34.27 16.24
N LYS A 47 22.53 -33.98 16.19
CA LYS A 47 23.24 -33.17 17.19
C LYS A 47 22.83 -31.71 17.18
N TYR A 48 22.30 -31.21 16.07
CA TYR A 48 22.02 -29.80 15.87
C TYR A 48 20.52 -29.49 15.79
N ASN A 49 20.16 -28.26 16.16
CA ASN A 49 18.87 -27.62 15.94
C ASN A 49 19.10 -26.45 15.00
N GLY A 50 18.49 -26.49 13.82
CA GLY A 50 18.44 -25.31 12.95
C GLY A 50 17.71 -24.17 13.64
N ASN A 51 18.26 -22.96 13.55
CA ASN A 51 17.59 -21.76 14.02
C ASN A 51 17.23 -20.83 12.85
N GLY A 52 16.33 -19.90 13.13
CA GLY A 52 16.00 -18.81 12.24
C GLY A 52 17.16 -17.80 12.13
N GLY A 53 17.23 -17.16 10.98
CA GLY A 53 18.00 -15.95 10.73
C GLY A 53 17.20 -15.02 9.82
N PHE A 54 17.81 -13.90 9.45
CA PHE A 54 17.20 -12.94 8.53
C PHE A 54 18.16 -12.55 7.42
N SER A 55 17.60 -12.22 6.26
CA SER A 55 18.33 -11.51 5.20
C SER A 55 17.66 -10.19 4.87
N LEU A 56 18.46 -9.19 4.51
CA LEU A 56 18.00 -7.90 4.03
C LEU A 56 18.90 -7.45 2.88
N GLY A 57 18.29 -6.90 1.83
CA GLY A 57 19.05 -6.22 0.79
C GLY A 57 18.16 -5.67 -0.32
N MET A 58 18.76 -5.54 -1.50
CA MET A 58 18.09 -4.98 -2.68
C MET A 58 18.11 -5.97 -3.83
N PHE A 59 17.31 -5.69 -4.85
CA PHE A 59 17.35 -6.44 -6.09
C PHE A 59 17.24 -5.51 -7.30
N GLY A 60 17.84 -5.93 -8.41
CA GLY A 60 17.61 -5.40 -9.75
C GLY A 60 17.25 -6.53 -10.68
N SER A 61 16.16 -6.41 -11.43
CA SER A 61 15.62 -7.42 -12.32
C SER A 61 15.46 -6.88 -13.73
N TYR A 62 15.76 -7.70 -14.72
CA TYR A 62 15.58 -7.40 -16.14
C TYR A 62 14.61 -8.41 -16.75
N LYS A 63 13.45 -7.89 -17.19
CA LYS A 63 12.38 -8.66 -17.86
C LYS A 63 12.66 -8.72 -19.36
N TYR A 64 13.20 -9.83 -19.83
CA TYR A 64 13.50 -9.97 -21.26
C TYR A 64 12.25 -10.31 -22.09
N ASN A 65 11.27 -11.01 -21.49
CA ASN A 65 9.93 -11.19 -22.03
C ASN A 65 8.89 -11.22 -20.90
N SER A 66 7.60 -11.38 -21.22
CA SER A 66 6.53 -11.38 -20.22
C SER A 66 6.68 -12.49 -19.18
N LYS A 67 7.22 -13.65 -19.55
CA LYS A 67 7.30 -14.82 -18.68
C LYS A 67 8.60 -14.96 -17.93
N ASN A 68 9.63 -14.21 -18.28
CA ASN A 68 10.96 -14.50 -17.77
C ASN A 68 11.76 -13.25 -17.42
N ASN A 69 12.53 -13.35 -16.34
CA ASN A 69 13.41 -12.29 -15.89
C ASN A 69 14.72 -12.85 -15.31
N ILE A 70 15.76 -12.03 -15.33
CA ILE A 70 17.01 -12.28 -14.61
C ILE A 70 17.10 -11.25 -13.50
N THR A 71 17.37 -11.68 -12.27
CA THR A 71 17.41 -10.84 -11.07
C THR A 71 18.75 -10.99 -10.37
N ILE A 72 19.39 -9.85 -10.06
CA ILE A 72 20.60 -9.77 -9.26
C ILE A 72 20.25 -9.21 -7.89
N GLU A 73 20.67 -9.87 -6.80
CA GLU A 73 20.29 -9.53 -5.43
C GLU A 73 21.52 -9.51 -4.50
N PRO A 74 22.12 -8.34 -4.21
CA PRO A 74 23.05 -8.21 -3.10
C PRO A 74 22.29 -8.23 -1.76
N LEU A 75 22.65 -9.15 -0.86
CA LEU A 75 21.97 -9.37 0.42
C LEU A 75 22.97 -9.51 1.56
N TYR A 76 22.64 -8.93 2.71
CA TYR A 76 23.24 -9.31 3.98
C TYR A 76 22.39 -10.43 4.59
N THR A 77 23.00 -11.58 4.86
CA THR A 77 22.31 -12.78 5.33
C THR A 77 22.87 -13.21 6.68
N THR A 78 21.99 -13.52 7.62
CA THR A 78 22.33 -14.20 8.87
C THR A 78 21.67 -15.57 8.94
N THR A 79 22.41 -16.54 9.48
CA THR A 79 21.89 -17.89 9.77
C THR A 79 22.49 -18.37 11.09
N SER A 80 21.80 -19.29 11.76
CA SER A 80 22.32 -19.87 12.99
C SER A 80 21.79 -21.26 13.26
N PHE A 81 22.47 -21.96 14.16
CA PHE A 81 22.03 -23.25 14.69
C PHE A 81 22.61 -23.50 16.08
N ARG A 82 22.01 -24.43 16.82
CA ARG A 82 22.43 -24.83 18.17
C ARG A 82 22.81 -26.30 18.21
N GLU A 83 23.92 -26.62 18.85
CA GLU A 83 24.31 -27.98 19.20
C GLU A 83 23.73 -28.36 20.56
N ARG A 84 22.96 -29.45 20.60
CA ARG A 84 22.16 -29.84 21.79
C ARG A 84 23.01 -30.33 22.96
N GLN A 85 24.11 -31.04 22.68
CA GLN A 85 24.85 -31.76 23.71
C GLN A 85 25.70 -30.85 24.61
N ILE A 86 26.26 -29.80 24.02
CA ILE A 86 27.16 -28.86 24.73
C ILE A 86 26.56 -27.46 24.86
N ASP A 87 25.31 -27.28 24.43
CA ASP A 87 24.62 -25.99 24.37
C ASP A 87 25.43 -24.88 23.71
N ALA A 88 26.08 -25.23 22.60
CA ALA A 88 26.80 -24.29 21.75
C ALA A 88 25.86 -23.73 20.67
N TYR A 89 25.97 -22.45 20.41
CA TYR A 89 25.26 -21.70 19.40
C TYR A 89 26.26 -21.18 18.38
N TYR A 90 25.96 -21.42 17.10
CA TYR A 90 26.80 -21.04 15.97
C TYR A 90 26.02 -20.08 15.09
N GLN A 91 26.64 -18.95 14.75
CA GLN A 91 26.03 -17.90 13.94
C GLN A 91 26.94 -17.50 12.79
N TYR A 92 26.34 -17.23 11.63
CA TYR A 92 27.01 -16.81 10.41
C TYR A 92 26.40 -15.50 9.94
N SER A 93 27.26 -14.61 9.44
CA SER A 93 26.86 -13.41 8.71
C SER A 93 27.57 -13.41 7.36
N LEU A 94 26.81 -13.29 6.28
CA LEU A 94 27.29 -13.40 4.91
C LEU A 94 26.89 -12.19 4.07
N LEU A 95 27.74 -11.87 3.09
CA LEU A 95 27.37 -11.03 1.96
C LEU A 95 27.10 -11.93 0.76
N ASP A 96 25.84 -12.02 0.36
CA ASP A 96 25.36 -12.84 -0.74
C ASP A 96 25.14 -11.99 -1.99
N PHE A 97 25.43 -12.56 -3.17
CA PHE A 97 25.10 -11.96 -4.46
C PHE A 97 24.31 -12.98 -5.30
N ASN A 98 22.99 -12.96 -5.19
CA ASN A 98 22.16 -13.91 -5.94
C ASN A 98 22.06 -13.51 -7.40
N ILE A 99 22.14 -14.48 -8.30
CA ILE A 99 21.80 -14.33 -9.71
C ILE A 99 20.73 -15.36 -10.02
N ASN A 100 19.49 -14.91 -10.09
CA ASN A 100 18.31 -15.75 -10.28
C ASN A 100 17.74 -15.57 -11.68
N HIS A 101 17.38 -16.68 -12.32
CA HIS A 101 16.48 -16.70 -13.46
C HIS A 101 15.10 -17.12 -12.98
N SER A 102 14.10 -16.28 -13.23
CA SER A 102 12.70 -16.58 -12.91
C SER A 102 11.91 -16.80 -14.19
N PHE A 103 11.04 -17.80 -14.19
CA PHE A 103 10.16 -18.12 -15.30
C PHE A 103 8.73 -18.41 -14.79
N GLY A 104 7.74 -17.78 -15.43
CA GLY A 104 6.31 -17.97 -15.19
C GLY A 104 5.68 -18.81 -16.30
N PHE A 105 4.68 -19.60 -15.95
CA PHE A 105 3.94 -20.40 -16.93
C PHE A 105 2.75 -19.63 -17.53
N TRP A 106 2.15 -18.74 -16.74
CA TRP A 106 0.95 -17.96 -17.07
C TRP A 106 1.28 -16.53 -17.53
N GLU A 107 0.34 -15.88 -18.21
CA GLU A 107 0.51 -14.52 -18.74
C GLU A 107 0.61 -13.46 -17.63
N ASP A 108 -0.08 -13.68 -16.51
CA ASP A 108 -0.13 -12.77 -15.37
C ASP A 108 1.08 -12.87 -14.45
N ASN A 109 1.87 -13.94 -14.59
CA ASN A 109 3.01 -14.27 -13.73
C ASN A 109 2.66 -14.22 -12.23
N VAL A 110 1.43 -14.58 -11.86
CA VAL A 110 1.05 -14.60 -10.44
C VAL A 110 1.90 -15.61 -9.68
N ILE A 111 2.26 -16.72 -10.32
CA ILE A 111 3.19 -17.73 -9.80
C ILE A 111 4.37 -17.84 -10.75
N GLN A 112 5.58 -17.74 -10.20
CA GLN A 112 6.84 -17.91 -10.92
C GLN A 112 7.71 -18.94 -10.21
N PHE A 113 8.48 -19.70 -10.98
CA PHE A 113 9.57 -20.51 -10.45
C PHE A 113 10.86 -19.76 -10.67
N TYR A 114 11.82 -19.93 -9.78
CA TYR A 114 13.15 -19.37 -9.98
C TYR A 114 14.22 -20.39 -9.63
N THR A 115 15.35 -20.25 -10.31
CA THR A 115 16.58 -20.99 -10.06
C THR A 115 17.77 -20.04 -10.22
N GLY A 116 18.85 -20.27 -9.49
CA GLY A 116 19.97 -19.35 -9.50
C GLY A 116 21.22 -19.88 -8.83
N ILE A 117 22.25 -19.05 -8.90
CA ILE A 117 23.49 -19.22 -8.17
C ILE A 117 23.64 -18.11 -7.13
N ARG A 118 24.31 -18.44 -6.03
CA ARG A 118 24.52 -17.57 -4.88
C ARG A 118 25.98 -17.61 -4.43
N PRO A 119 26.90 -16.92 -5.13
CA PRO A 119 28.19 -16.59 -4.55
C PRO A 119 27.98 -15.84 -3.24
N SER A 120 28.71 -16.27 -2.20
CA SER A 120 28.61 -15.70 -0.86
C SER A 120 30.02 -15.48 -0.29
N MET A 121 30.17 -14.44 0.52
CA MET A 121 31.39 -14.19 1.30
C MET A 121 31.03 -14.21 2.78
N LEU A 122 31.67 -15.09 3.55
CA LEU A 122 31.49 -15.16 4.99
C LEU A 122 32.15 -13.93 5.64
N LEU A 123 31.34 -13.05 6.22
CA LEU A 123 31.83 -11.83 6.88
C LEU A 123 32.23 -12.11 8.33
N GLN A 124 31.41 -12.87 9.03
CA GLN A 124 31.60 -13.19 10.44
C GLN A 124 31.05 -14.57 10.75
N PHE A 125 31.74 -15.29 11.64
CA PHE A 125 31.23 -16.51 12.26
C PHE A 125 31.52 -16.44 13.76
N ASP A 126 30.52 -16.75 14.58
CA ASP A 126 30.64 -16.75 16.04
C ASP A 126 30.28 -18.12 16.59
N SER A 127 30.99 -18.54 17.64
CA SER A 127 30.61 -19.68 18.48
C SER A 127 30.37 -19.18 19.90
N LYS A 128 29.19 -19.45 20.47
CA LYS A 128 28.81 -19.03 21.83
C LYS A 128 28.32 -20.24 22.61
N LYS A 129 28.63 -20.34 23.90
CA LYS A 129 28.11 -21.39 24.77
C LYS A 129 27.15 -20.78 25.78
N ILE A 130 26.05 -21.47 26.08
CA ILE A 130 25.12 -21.04 27.12
C ILE A 130 25.69 -21.47 28.47
N ILE A 131 26.08 -20.50 29.30
CA ILE A 131 26.58 -20.73 30.66
C ILE A 131 25.73 -19.87 31.59
N SER A 132 25.00 -20.54 32.50
CA SER A 132 24.10 -19.88 33.46
C SER A 132 23.09 -18.94 32.78
N GLY A 133 22.53 -19.36 31.65
CA GLY A 133 21.54 -18.59 30.87
C GLY A 133 22.12 -17.49 29.97
N ASN A 134 23.42 -17.22 30.03
CA ASN A 134 24.08 -16.21 29.21
C ASN A 134 24.85 -16.84 28.03
N TYR A 135 24.83 -16.19 26.88
CA TYR A 135 25.67 -16.57 25.74
C TYR A 135 27.07 -15.99 25.90
N ILE A 136 28.06 -16.86 26.10
CA ILE A 136 29.47 -16.48 26.26
C ILE A 136 30.23 -16.92 25.00
N PRO A 137 30.95 -16.01 24.31
CA PRO A 137 31.83 -16.40 23.20
C PRO A 137 32.82 -17.49 23.62
N PHE A 138 33.06 -18.48 22.76
CA PHE A 138 34.09 -19.49 22.97
C PHE A 138 34.75 -19.89 21.66
N GLU A 139 36.00 -20.32 21.71
CA GLU A 139 36.67 -20.90 20.57
C GLU A 139 36.24 -22.36 20.40
N SER A 140 35.51 -22.64 19.32
CA SER A 140 35.08 -24.00 19.01
C SER A 140 36.12 -24.66 18.10
N PRO A 141 36.86 -25.69 18.56
CA PRO A 141 37.86 -26.36 17.72
C PRO A 141 37.24 -27.10 16.53
N ILE A 142 35.93 -27.37 16.59
CA ILE A 142 35.18 -27.98 15.49
C ILE A 142 34.73 -26.96 14.43
N ASN A 143 34.69 -25.66 14.76
CA ASN A 143 34.34 -24.61 13.81
C ASN A 143 35.59 -24.12 13.06
N THR A 144 35.72 -24.56 11.81
CA THR A 144 36.91 -24.34 10.98
C THR A 144 36.72 -23.24 9.94
N ASN A 145 35.63 -22.48 10.04
CA ASN A 145 35.34 -21.37 9.14
C ASN A 145 36.38 -20.25 9.28
N LYS A 146 36.56 -19.48 8.21
CA LYS A 146 37.41 -18.30 8.20
C LYS A 146 36.64 -17.09 7.68
N THR A 147 36.88 -15.93 8.27
CA THR A 147 36.42 -14.66 7.70
C THR A 147 36.92 -14.53 6.27
N THR A 148 36.12 -13.92 5.41
CA THR A 148 36.30 -13.81 3.95
C THR A 148 36.32 -15.14 3.19
N GLN A 149 35.94 -16.26 3.81
CA GLN A 149 35.77 -17.51 3.09
C GLN A 149 34.66 -17.34 2.02
N LEU A 150 35.00 -17.70 0.78
CA LEU A 150 34.05 -17.73 -0.32
C LEU A 150 33.25 -19.02 -0.30
N ASP A 151 32.00 -18.90 -0.71
CA ASP A 151 31.07 -20.00 -0.87
C ASP A 151 30.24 -19.80 -2.14
N LEU A 152 29.67 -20.90 -2.63
CA LEU A 152 28.75 -20.92 -3.75
C LEU A 152 27.53 -21.75 -3.38
N GLY A 153 26.36 -21.12 -3.44
CA GLY A 153 25.08 -21.79 -3.32
C GLY A 153 24.39 -21.95 -4.68
N ILE A 154 23.47 -22.93 -4.75
CA ILE A 154 22.45 -23.04 -5.79
C ILE A 154 21.11 -22.87 -5.09
N ASN A 155 20.26 -22.00 -5.60
CA ASN A 155 18.94 -21.76 -5.01
C ASN A 155 17.83 -22.02 -6.03
N ALA A 156 16.73 -22.57 -5.55
CA ALA A 156 15.51 -22.77 -6.33
C ALA A 156 14.28 -22.50 -5.47
N GLY A 157 13.18 -22.05 -6.08
CA GLY A 157 11.98 -21.75 -5.33
C GLY A 157 10.79 -21.33 -6.17
N ILE A 158 9.75 -20.90 -5.47
CA ILE A 158 8.49 -20.41 -6.02
C ILE A 158 8.28 -18.99 -5.50
N ALA A 159 7.89 -18.08 -6.39
CA ALA A 159 7.48 -16.73 -6.07
C ALA A 159 6.00 -16.54 -6.41
N ILE A 160 5.25 -15.89 -5.51
CA ILE A 160 3.82 -15.61 -5.63
C ILE A 160 3.60 -14.10 -5.51
N LYS A 161 2.93 -13.50 -6.49
CA LYS A 161 2.57 -12.08 -6.46
C LYS A 161 1.33 -11.88 -5.57
N LEU A 162 1.52 -11.28 -4.40
CA LEU A 162 0.44 -11.03 -3.42
C LEU A 162 -0.37 -9.77 -3.76
N SER A 163 0.27 -8.79 -4.41
CA SER A 163 -0.36 -7.54 -4.86
C SER A 163 0.43 -6.97 -6.05
N PRO A 164 0.00 -5.85 -6.67
CA PRO A 164 0.79 -5.21 -7.73
C PRO A 164 2.25 -4.92 -7.35
N VAL A 165 2.55 -4.72 -6.05
CA VAL A 165 3.85 -4.22 -5.56
C VAL A 165 4.59 -5.18 -4.61
N VAL A 166 3.90 -6.21 -4.12
CA VAL A 166 4.43 -7.16 -3.13
C VAL A 166 4.45 -8.57 -3.72
N SER A 167 5.59 -9.25 -3.61
CA SER A 167 5.68 -10.69 -3.83
C SER A 167 6.21 -11.42 -2.60
N PHE A 168 5.77 -12.67 -2.45
CA PHE A 168 6.26 -13.63 -1.48
C PHE A 168 7.06 -14.71 -2.20
N GLU A 169 8.20 -15.13 -1.65
CA GLU A 169 8.98 -16.24 -2.21
C GLU A 169 9.22 -17.30 -1.14
N LEU A 170 9.08 -18.56 -1.54
CA LEU A 170 9.53 -19.70 -0.77
C LEU A 170 10.61 -20.42 -1.57
N GLY A 171 11.82 -20.48 -1.03
CA GLY A 171 12.96 -21.08 -1.72
C GLY A 171 13.84 -21.92 -0.83
N TYR A 172 14.63 -22.77 -1.45
CA TYR A 172 15.68 -23.54 -0.83
C TYR A 172 17.02 -23.17 -1.45
N THR A 173 18.02 -22.93 -0.60
CA THR A 173 19.41 -22.69 -0.99
C THR A 173 20.24 -23.86 -0.52
N TYR A 174 20.78 -24.60 -1.48
CA TYR A 174 21.80 -25.62 -1.25
C TYR A 174 23.18 -24.96 -1.29
N SER A 175 23.91 -25.04 -0.18
CA SER A 175 25.26 -24.47 -0.07
C SER A 175 26.29 -25.53 -0.42
N ILE A 176 27.13 -25.31 -1.44
CA ILE A 176 28.13 -26.30 -1.88
C ILE A 176 29.22 -26.48 -0.83
N SER A 177 29.54 -25.43 -0.05
CA SER A 177 30.49 -25.54 1.05
C SER A 177 29.94 -26.21 2.30
N ASP A 178 28.66 -26.63 2.34
CA ASP A 178 28.03 -27.27 3.51
C ASP A 178 28.71 -28.62 3.82
N GLN A 179 29.82 -28.55 4.55
CA GLN A 179 30.63 -29.67 4.99
C GLN A 179 30.44 -29.92 6.49
N ASN A 180 29.30 -29.45 7.02
CA ASN A 180 28.94 -29.66 8.41
C ASN A 180 28.70 -31.16 8.68
N ASN A 181 29.02 -31.62 9.87
CA ASN A 181 28.66 -32.94 10.39
C ASN A 181 28.74 -32.92 11.93
N ASN A 182 28.55 -34.07 12.59
CA ASN A 182 28.56 -34.17 14.05
C ASN A 182 29.91 -33.81 14.71
N SER A 183 31.00 -33.80 13.94
CA SER A 183 32.38 -33.59 14.39
C SER A 183 33.04 -32.31 13.87
N THR A 184 32.52 -31.71 12.79
CA THR A 184 33.09 -30.51 12.17
C THR A 184 32.00 -29.56 11.70
N ILE A 185 32.26 -28.27 11.86
CA ILE A 185 31.45 -27.16 11.36
C ILE A 185 32.29 -26.41 10.34
N LYS A 186 31.85 -26.43 9.09
CA LYS A 186 32.59 -25.87 7.96
C LYS A 186 31.66 -25.49 6.82
N GLY A 187 31.85 -24.27 6.33
CA GLY A 187 31.05 -23.67 5.28
C GLY A 187 29.69 -23.20 5.75
N ARG A 188 28.88 -22.74 4.79
CA ARG A 188 27.53 -22.23 5.02
C ARG A 188 26.56 -23.41 5.09
N PRO A 189 25.68 -23.47 6.10
CA PRO A 189 24.60 -24.45 6.08
C PRO A 189 23.57 -24.13 4.98
N SER A 190 22.92 -25.16 4.45
CA SER A 190 21.78 -24.98 3.55
C SER A 190 20.57 -24.35 4.28
N THR A 191 19.72 -23.62 3.55
CA THR A 191 18.62 -22.83 4.11
C THR A 191 17.30 -22.98 3.36
N LEU A 192 16.20 -23.04 4.10
CA LEU A 192 14.86 -22.76 3.59
C LEU A 192 14.54 -21.27 3.84
N GLU A 193 14.00 -20.56 2.87
CA GLU A 193 13.86 -19.10 2.90
C GLU A 193 12.43 -18.69 2.58
N ALA A 194 11.83 -17.92 3.49
CA ALA A 194 10.55 -17.24 3.29
C ALA A 194 10.80 -15.74 3.09
N THR A 195 10.49 -15.21 1.93
CA THR A 195 10.91 -13.88 1.47
C THR A 195 9.72 -12.99 1.17
N ILE A 196 9.83 -11.70 1.50
CA ILE A 196 8.98 -10.63 0.97
C ILE A 196 9.83 -9.70 0.11
N LYS A 197 9.37 -9.40 -1.11
CA LYS A 197 9.96 -8.39 -1.99
C LYS A 197 8.97 -7.24 -2.23
N LEU A 198 9.52 -6.02 -2.28
CA LEU A 198 8.80 -4.80 -2.62
C LEU A 198 9.47 -4.16 -3.84
N SER A 199 8.73 -4.04 -4.96
CA SER A 199 9.22 -3.39 -6.19
C SER A 199 8.99 -1.89 -6.14
N ALA A 200 10.06 -1.09 -6.19
CA ALA A 200 9.96 0.37 -6.26
C ALA A 200 9.33 0.84 -7.57
N VAL A 201 9.60 0.13 -8.67
CA VAL A 201 9.03 0.44 -9.99
C VAL A 201 7.52 0.21 -10.01
N ASP A 202 7.07 -0.94 -9.50
CA ASP A 202 5.65 -1.26 -9.43
C ASP A 202 4.92 -0.36 -8.41
N ILE A 203 5.58 0.03 -7.30
CA ILE A 203 5.05 1.05 -6.37
C ILE A 203 4.78 2.37 -7.10
N LYS A 204 5.75 2.86 -7.87
CA LYS A 204 5.59 4.09 -8.66
C LYS A 204 4.45 3.94 -9.68
N LYS A 205 4.43 2.85 -10.48
CA LYS A 205 3.35 2.59 -11.45
C LYS A 205 1.98 2.51 -10.78
N TYR A 206 1.89 1.91 -9.60
CA TYR A 206 0.66 1.84 -8.82
C TYR A 206 0.20 3.23 -8.37
N PHE A 207 1.10 4.09 -7.90
CA PHE A 207 0.75 5.48 -7.55
C PHE A 207 0.38 6.31 -8.79
N ASP A 208 1.15 6.23 -9.87
CA ASP A 208 0.90 6.94 -11.12
C ASP A 208 -0.47 6.55 -11.71
N SER A 209 -0.80 5.26 -11.75
CA SER A 209 -2.10 4.79 -12.26
C SER A 209 -3.28 5.27 -11.40
N ARG A 210 -3.13 5.31 -10.07
CA ARG A 210 -4.13 5.89 -9.18
C ARG A 210 -4.28 7.38 -9.36
N GLU A 211 -3.18 8.10 -9.60
CA GLU A 211 -3.22 9.52 -9.89
C GLU A 211 -3.94 9.80 -11.21
N LEU A 212 -3.67 9.04 -12.27
CA LEU A 212 -4.38 9.15 -13.54
C LEU A 212 -5.89 8.93 -13.38
N VAL A 213 -6.29 7.88 -12.65
CA VAL A 213 -7.70 7.63 -12.34
C VAL A 213 -8.31 8.78 -11.54
N ALA A 214 -7.58 9.33 -10.57
CA ALA A 214 -8.03 10.48 -9.80
C ALA A 214 -8.20 11.72 -10.68
N LYS A 215 -7.22 12.05 -11.55
CA LYS A 215 -7.30 13.16 -12.51
C LYS A 215 -8.50 13.01 -13.44
N ALA A 216 -8.74 11.80 -13.96
CA ALA A 216 -9.90 11.52 -14.80
C ALA A 216 -11.23 11.78 -14.06
N LYS A 217 -11.36 11.32 -12.82
CA LYS A 217 -12.55 11.58 -11.98
C LYS A 217 -12.71 13.08 -11.65
N ILE A 218 -11.62 13.82 -11.47
CA ILE A 218 -11.67 15.27 -11.19
C ILE A 218 -12.17 16.04 -12.41
N LYS A 219 -11.69 15.67 -13.60
CA LYS A 219 -12.18 16.21 -14.86
C LYS A 219 -13.66 15.88 -15.08
N ALA A 220 -14.08 14.66 -14.77
CA ALA A 220 -15.49 14.27 -14.81
C ALA A 220 -16.34 15.11 -13.83
N LEU A 221 -15.87 15.35 -12.61
CA LEU A 221 -16.57 16.20 -11.63
C LEU A 221 -16.66 17.66 -12.09
N LYS A 222 -15.57 18.21 -12.67
CA LYS A 222 -15.54 19.59 -13.17
C LYS A 222 -16.60 19.83 -14.25
N ASN A 223 -16.80 18.84 -15.12
CA ASN A 223 -17.79 18.88 -16.20
C ASN A 223 -19.17 18.37 -15.77
N GLY A 224 -19.28 17.82 -14.56
CA GLY A 224 -20.49 17.22 -14.01
C GLY A 224 -21.11 18.06 -12.91
N SER A 225 -21.74 17.38 -11.95
CA SER A 225 -22.39 18.02 -10.80
C SER A 225 -22.00 17.35 -9.48
N LEU A 226 -22.00 18.13 -8.40
CA LEU A 226 -21.84 17.62 -7.04
C LEU A 226 -23.20 17.59 -6.34
N PHE A 227 -23.68 16.42 -5.96
CA PHE A 227 -24.89 16.26 -5.17
C PHE A 227 -24.51 16.22 -3.70
N VAL A 228 -24.86 17.27 -2.96
CA VAL A 228 -24.61 17.40 -1.54
C VAL A 228 -25.78 16.80 -0.78
N MET A 229 -25.50 15.69 -0.10
CA MET A 229 -26.48 14.98 0.70
C MET A 229 -26.64 15.63 2.07
N LEU A 230 -27.89 15.91 2.41
CA LEU A 230 -28.31 16.52 3.67
C LEU A 230 -28.96 15.45 4.53
N PRO A 231 -28.50 15.24 5.78
CA PRO A 231 -29.07 14.22 6.63
C PRO A 231 -30.53 14.50 7.00
N THR A 232 -31.28 13.44 7.28
CA THR A 232 -32.62 13.48 7.88
C THR A 232 -32.68 12.65 9.16
N LEU A 233 -33.68 12.94 10.01
CA LEU A 233 -33.96 12.10 11.18
C LEU A 233 -34.90 10.97 10.77
N SER A 234 -34.49 9.73 11.03
CA SER A 234 -35.39 8.58 10.82
C SER A 234 -36.51 8.56 11.86
N GLU A 235 -37.67 7.99 11.51
CA GLU A 235 -38.78 7.77 12.47
C GLU A 235 -38.34 6.97 13.70
N LYS A 236 -37.41 6.02 13.50
CA LYS A 236 -36.81 5.21 14.55
C LYS A 236 -35.94 6.03 15.51
N GLU A 237 -35.27 7.06 15.03
CA GLU A 237 -34.51 7.98 15.88
C GLU A 237 -35.42 8.93 16.63
N LEU A 238 -36.45 9.44 15.96
CA LEU A 238 -37.45 10.30 16.58
C LEU A 238 -38.20 9.57 17.69
N SER A 239 -38.62 8.30 17.48
CA SER A 239 -39.36 7.52 18.48
C SER A 239 -38.57 7.22 19.77
N ARG A 240 -37.24 7.34 19.73
CA ARG A 240 -36.36 7.17 20.91
C ARG A 240 -36.21 8.44 21.75
N LEU A 241 -36.66 9.58 21.24
CA LEU A 241 -36.53 10.89 21.89
C LEU A 241 -37.85 11.30 22.54
N ASN A 242 -37.79 12.06 23.63
CA ASN A 242 -38.97 12.75 24.17
C ASN A 242 -39.28 14.02 23.34
N GLU A 243 -40.49 14.58 23.47
CA GLU A 243 -40.94 15.73 22.65
C GLU A 243 -39.98 16.93 22.66
N THR A 244 -39.45 17.29 23.84
CA THR A 244 -38.46 18.37 23.97
C THR A 244 -37.16 18.06 23.21
N SER A 245 -36.67 16.82 23.30
CA SER A 245 -35.44 16.39 22.62
C SER A 245 -35.65 16.25 21.11
N LYS A 246 -36.86 15.84 20.67
CA LYS A 246 -37.24 15.79 19.24
C LYS A 246 -37.17 17.18 18.62
N ALA A 247 -37.83 18.17 19.24
CA ALA A 247 -37.84 19.55 18.75
C ALA A 247 -36.43 20.14 18.65
N LYS A 248 -35.59 19.89 19.67
CA LYS A 248 -34.19 20.30 19.67
C LYS A 248 -33.38 19.62 18.55
N ALA A 249 -33.49 18.31 18.41
CA ALA A 249 -32.78 17.57 17.36
C ALA A 249 -33.18 18.02 15.95
N GLN A 250 -34.47 18.31 15.73
CA GLN A 250 -34.98 18.86 14.47
C GLN A 250 -34.43 20.27 14.20
N ALA A 251 -34.40 21.14 15.21
CA ALA A 251 -33.83 22.48 15.07
C ALA A 251 -32.32 22.45 14.79
N ASP A 252 -31.56 21.60 15.50
CA ASP A 252 -30.13 21.41 15.30
C ASP A 252 -29.81 20.86 13.90
N LEU A 253 -30.59 19.86 13.43
CA LEU A 253 -30.47 19.31 12.08
C LEU A 253 -30.76 20.37 11.02
N LEU A 254 -31.84 21.14 11.18
CA LEU A 254 -32.22 22.21 10.26
C LEU A 254 -31.10 23.25 10.13
N LEU A 255 -30.55 23.70 11.26
CA LEU A 255 -29.42 24.62 11.29
C LEU A 255 -28.19 24.03 10.60
N MET A 256 -27.91 22.74 10.82
CA MET A 256 -26.79 22.04 10.20
C MET A 256 -26.93 21.95 8.67
N ASN A 257 -28.12 21.62 8.18
CA ASN A 257 -28.40 21.54 6.75
C ASN A 257 -28.30 22.92 6.09
N LYS A 258 -28.83 23.97 6.73
CA LYS A 258 -28.66 25.36 6.27
C LYS A 258 -27.19 25.78 6.23
N ASN A 259 -26.41 25.46 7.26
CA ASN A 259 -24.98 25.77 7.30
C ASN A 259 -24.20 24.99 6.22
N THR A 260 -24.60 23.77 5.91
CA THR A 260 -24.03 22.95 4.84
C THR A 260 -24.29 23.60 3.48
N ILE A 261 -25.54 23.96 3.17
CA ILE A 261 -25.91 24.67 1.95
C ILE A 261 -25.11 25.96 1.82
N LEU A 262 -25.12 26.80 2.87
CA LEU A 262 -24.40 28.06 2.88
C LEU A 262 -22.90 27.87 2.60
N ALA A 263 -22.27 26.86 3.22
CA ALA A 263 -20.85 26.58 3.03
C ALA A 263 -20.53 26.18 1.59
N PHE A 264 -21.33 25.33 0.96
CA PHE A 264 -21.16 24.95 -0.44
C PHE A 264 -21.43 26.13 -1.38
N THR A 265 -22.55 26.84 -1.21
CA THR A 265 -22.89 28.01 -2.04
C THR A 265 -21.81 29.09 -2.00
N ASN A 266 -21.21 29.36 -0.84
CA ASN A 266 -20.23 30.44 -0.69
C ASN A 266 -18.79 30.03 -1.02
N HIS A 267 -18.43 28.75 -0.95
CA HIS A 267 -17.02 28.31 -1.00
C HIS A 267 -16.73 27.20 -2.00
N PHE A 268 -17.74 26.62 -2.63
CA PHE A 268 -17.57 25.61 -3.66
C PHE A 268 -17.95 26.17 -5.03
N ASN A 269 -16.95 26.34 -5.89
CA ASN A 269 -17.11 26.84 -7.25
C ASN A 269 -16.46 25.92 -8.30
N PHE A 270 -16.05 24.72 -7.90
CA PHE A 270 -15.40 23.76 -8.78
C PHE A 270 -16.36 23.14 -9.82
N SER A 271 -17.60 22.87 -9.41
CA SER A 271 -18.70 22.40 -10.28
C SER A 271 -20.05 22.85 -9.69
N LYS A 272 -21.16 22.61 -10.41
CA LYS A 272 -22.50 22.92 -9.89
C LYS A 272 -22.84 22.02 -8.70
N ALA A 273 -23.25 22.61 -7.59
CA ALA A 273 -23.71 21.88 -6.41
C ALA A 273 -25.24 21.85 -6.34
N TYR A 274 -25.82 20.68 -6.12
CA TYR A 274 -27.25 20.48 -5.88
C TYR A 274 -27.46 19.79 -4.54
N TYR A 275 -28.53 20.10 -3.83
CA TYR A 275 -28.77 19.61 -2.48
C TYR A 275 -29.94 18.64 -2.48
N PHE A 276 -29.82 17.52 -1.76
CA PHE A 276 -30.92 16.56 -1.61
C PHE A 276 -30.89 15.95 -0.21
N MET A 277 -32.05 15.48 0.26
CA MET A 277 -32.16 14.80 1.54
C MET A 277 -31.69 13.34 1.42
N ASP A 278 -30.96 12.81 2.41
CA ASP A 278 -30.49 11.42 2.45
C ASP A 278 -31.62 10.39 2.28
N SER A 279 -32.84 10.72 2.71
CA SER A 279 -34.05 9.93 2.49
C SER A 279 -34.36 9.67 1.00
N SER A 280 -33.78 10.47 0.11
CA SER A 280 -33.89 10.33 -1.35
C SER A 280 -32.68 9.66 -2.01
N ILE A 281 -31.72 9.11 -1.25
CA ILE A 281 -30.51 8.49 -1.80
C ILE A 281 -30.81 7.37 -2.81
N ASN A 282 -31.82 6.54 -2.55
CA ASN A 282 -32.21 5.45 -3.47
C ASN A 282 -32.70 6.00 -4.81
N LYS A 283 -33.32 7.18 -4.84
CA LYS A 283 -33.75 7.83 -6.09
C LYS A 283 -32.54 8.36 -6.86
N ILE A 284 -31.56 8.95 -6.15
CA ILE A 284 -30.29 9.38 -6.75
C ILE A 284 -29.54 8.18 -7.38
N LEU A 285 -29.40 7.08 -6.65
CA LEU A 285 -28.69 5.88 -7.12
C LEU A 285 -29.40 5.17 -8.29
N THR A 286 -30.71 5.31 -8.41
CA THR A 286 -31.49 4.76 -9.53
C THR A 286 -31.64 5.74 -10.70
N GLY A 287 -31.03 6.93 -10.63
CA GLY A 287 -31.11 7.96 -11.67
C GLY A 287 -32.47 8.67 -11.77
N SER A 288 -33.33 8.53 -10.76
CA SER A 288 -34.64 9.20 -10.69
C SER A 288 -34.52 10.55 -10.00
N PHE A 289 -34.26 11.59 -10.78
CA PHE A 289 -33.95 12.94 -10.26
C PHE A 289 -35.18 13.84 -10.05
N ASN A 290 -36.36 13.40 -10.46
CA ASN A 290 -37.57 14.21 -10.38
C ASN A 290 -38.00 14.43 -8.93
N ASN A 291 -38.19 15.70 -8.54
CA ASN A 291 -38.62 16.12 -7.20
C ASN A 291 -37.72 15.61 -6.06
N VAL A 292 -36.40 15.56 -6.30
CA VAL A 292 -35.41 15.12 -5.31
C VAL A 292 -34.64 16.28 -4.68
N PHE A 293 -34.32 17.30 -5.47
CA PHE A 293 -33.46 18.39 -5.03
C PHE A 293 -34.21 19.46 -4.26
N VAL A 294 -33.50 20.12 -3.34
CA VAL A 294 -34.02 21.19 -2.49
C VAL A 294 -33.27 22.50 -2.69
N ASN A 295 -33.98 23.61 -2.46
CA ASN A 295 -33.42 24.96 -2.49
C ASN A 295 -32.77 25.35 -1.13
N ALA A 296 -32.36 26.62 -1.01
CA ALA A 296 -31.74 27.16 0.20
C ALA A 296 -32.65 27.13 1.45
N ASP A 297 -33.96 27.12 1.23
CA ASP A 297 -34.99 27.02 2.28
C ASP A 297 -35.37 25.57 2.59
N LEU A 298 -34.66 24.59 2.01
CA LEU A 298 -34.89 23.15 2.16
C LEU A 298 -36.25 22.68 1.63
N GLN A 299 -36.83 23.44 0.70
CA GLN A 299 -38.05 23.06 -0.03
C GLN A 299 -37.68 22.41 -1.36
N ILE A 300 -38.48 21.43 -1.79
CA ILE A 300 -38.29 20.75 -3.08
C ILE A 300 -38.34 21.80 -4.20
N ASP A 301 -37.30 21.81 -5.03
CA ASP A 301 -37.19 22.72 -6.16
C ASP A 301 -37.40 21.93 -7.47
N THR A 302 -38.59 22.10 -8.03
CA THR A 302 -39.01 21.42 -9.28
C THR A 302 -38.38 22.03 -10.52
N THR A 303 -37.69 23.18 -10.40
CA THR A 303 -37.00 23.83 -11.52
C THR A 303 -35.62 23.23 -11.80
N ILE A 304 -35.08 22.46 -10.85
CA ILE A 304 -33.78 21.81 -10.99
C ILE A 304 -33.88 20.63 -11.96
N GLN A 305 -33.26 20.80 -13.13
CA GLN A 305 -33.07 19.74 -14.12
C GLN A 305 -31.59 19.37 -14.21
N ILE A 306 -31.28 18.09 -14.03
CA ILE A 306 -29.90 17.58 -14.12
C ILE A 306 -29.58 17.29 -15.58
N ALA A 307 -28.66 18.07 -16.14
CA ALA A 307 -28.25 17.94 -17.54
C ALA A 307 -27.16 16.88 -17.78
N SER A 308 -26.48 16.43 -16.72
CA SER A 308 -25.31 15.54 -16.82
C SER A 308 -25.55 14.23 -16.07
N GLU A 309 -25.26 13.12 -16.73
CA GLU A 309 -25.23 11.79 -16.11
C GLU A 309 -24.04 11.64 -15.15
N ASN A 310 -22.99 12.45 -15.32
CA ASN A 310 -21.84 12.45 -14.41
C ASN A 310 -22.14 13.30 -13.18
N PHE A 311 -22.33 12.64 -12.04
CA PHE A 311 -22.44 13.28 -10.75
C PHE A 311 -21.60 12.56 -9.69
N PHE A 312 -21.29 13.29 -8.63
CA PHE A 312 -20.63 12.78 -7.44
C PHE A 312 -21.46 13.16 -6.23
N ILE A 313 -21.34 12.41 -5.14
CA ILE A 313 -22.12 12.68 -3.94
C ILE A 313 -21.18 13.17 -2.85
N ALA A 314 -21.48 14.30 -2.20
CA ALA A 314 -20.77 14.77 -1.01
C ALA A 314 -21.64 14.62 0.24
N SER A 315 -21.04 14.23 1.36
CA SER A 315 -21.73 14.15 2.66
C SER A 315 -20.79 14.51 3.80
N PHE A 316 -21.34 15.11 4.87
CA PHE A 316 -20.61 15.35 6.12
C PHE A 316 -20.66 14.16 7.09
N CYS A 317 -21.45 13.13 6.78
CA CYS A 317 -21.62 11.93 7.59
C CYS A 317 -21.08 10.71 6.82
N ASN A 318 -20.18 9.94 7.45
CA ASN A 318 -19.68 8.70 6.84
C ASN A 318 -20.70 7.56 6.91
N ASP A 319 -21.58 7.58 7.90
CA ASP A 319 -22.62 6.59 8.11
C ASP A 319 -23.98 7.21 7.85
N LEU A 320 -24.66 6.71 6.83
CA LEU A 320 -25.99 7.13 6.42
C LEU A 320 -27.08 6.68 7.39
N TYR A 321 -26.85 5.63 8.17
CA TYR A 321 -27.91 4.91 8.86
C TYR A 321 -28.08 5.30 10.34
N ALA A 322 -27.26 6.23 10.85
CA ALA A 322 -27.33 6.63 12.24
C ALA A 322 -26.86 8.08 12.48
N PHE A 323 -27.78 9.04 12.33
CA PHE A 323 -27.56 10.43 12.71
C PHE A 323 -27.16 10.54 14.19
N ASN A 324 -27.73 9.72 15.07
CA ASN A 324 -27.41 9.76 16.50
C ASN A 324 -26.11 9.06 16.90
N GLN A 325 -25.52 8.23 16.03
CA GLN A 325 -24.29 7.49 16.36
C GLN A 325 -23.02 8.21 15.88
N GLN A 326 -23.10 8.99 14.78
CA GLN A 326 -22.11 9.96 14.26
C GLN A 326 -20.71 9.89 14.88
N ILE A 327 -20.08 8.74 14.68
CA ILE A 327 -18.77 8.43 15.21
C ILE A 327 -17.69 9.21 14.44
N ASN A 328 -17.96 9.58 13.18
CA ASN A 328 -17.05 10.25 12.28
C ASN A 328 -17.75 11.35 11.49
N PHE A 329 -17.48 12.60 11.86
CA PHE A 329 -17.98 13.77 11.15
C PHE A 329 -16.87 14.36 10.28
N GLY A 330 -17.10 14.46 8.98
CA GLY A 330 -16.11 14.93 8.02
C GLY A 330 -16.67 14.96 6.59
N LEU A 331 -16.07 15.76 5.72
CA LEU A 331 -16.51 15.83 4.33
C LEU A 331 -15.96 14.64 3.52
N PHE A 332 -16.88 13.79 3.07
CA PHE A 332 -16.66 12.64 2.21
C PHE A 332 -17.26 12.89 0.83
N VAL A 333 -16.65 12.30 -0.19
CA VAL A 333 -17.19 12.32 -1.56
C VAL A 333 -17.21 10.89 -2.09
N TYR A 334 -18.28 10.55 -2.79
CA TYR A 334 -18.55 9.25 -3.36
C TYR A 334 -18.77 9.39 -4.87
N ASP A 335 -18.52 8.32 -5.62
CA ASP A 335 -19.00 8.22 -7.00
C ASP A 335 -20.49 7.88 -7.08
N ASP A 336 -21.01 7.82 -8.31
CA ASP A 336 -22.38 7.46 -8.68
C ASP A 336 -22.83 6.08 -8.15
N LYS A 337 -21.86 5.19 -7.88
CA LYS A 337 -22.06 3.87 -7.27
C LYS A 337 -21.89 3.87 -5.75
N PHE A 338 -21.81 5.06 -5.16
CA PHE A 338 -21.62 5.26 -3.72
C PHE A 338 -20.29 4.70 -3.17
N ASN A 339 -19.27 4.51 -4.01
CA ASN A 339 -17.93 4.15 -3.52
C ASN A 339 -17.21 5.41 -3.05
N GLN A 340 -16.71 5.37 -1.82
CA GLN A 340 -15.97 6.50 -1.26
C GLN A 340 -14.68 6.76 -2.05
N LEU A 341 -14.50 8.00 -2.50
CA LEU A 341 -13.31 8.42 -3.21
C LEU A 341 -12.17 8.74 -2.26
N GLY A 342 -10.94 8.41 -2.66
CA GLY A 342 -9.73 8.74 -1.91
C GLY A 342 -9.30 10.20 -2.06
N LYS A 343 -8.00 10.46 -1.86
CA LYS A 343 -7.42 11.78 -2.19
C LYS A 343 -7.68 12.11 -3.67
N PRO A 344 -7.98 13.38 -4.03
CA PRO A 344 -8.03 14.56 -3.17
C PRO A 344 -9.36 14.82 -2.44
N TYR A 345 -10.37 13.99 -2.64
CA TYR A 345 -11.75 14.23 -2.27
C TYR A 345 -12.03 14.13 -0.76
N THR A 346 -11.23 13.38 0.00
CA THR A 346 -11.43 13.23 1.44
C THR A 346 -10.75 14.33 2.25
N ALA A 347 -11.54 15.08 3.03
CA ALA A 347 -11.05 16.15 3.89
C ALA A 347 -10.39 15.67 5.21
N PRO A 348 -10.84 14.61 5.90
CA PRO A 348 -10.28 14.25 7.20
C PRO A 348 -9.01 13.41 7.05
N SER A 349 -7.87 14.04 7.31
CA SER A 349 -6.62 13.37 7.69
C SER A 349 -6.72 12.65 9.06
N GLN A 350 -7.88 12.70 9.71
CA GLN A 350 -8.13 12.19 11.06
C GLN A 350 -8.61 10.73 11.11
N MET A 351 -8.89 10.09 9.98
CA MET A 351 -9.32 8.68 9.97
C MET A 351 -8.18 7.67 10.07
N PHE A 352 -6.94 8.09 9.81
CA PHE A 352 -5.76 7.24 9.90
C PHE A 352 -4.63 8.00 10.59
N GLY A 353 -4.77 8.22 11.89
CA GLY A 353 -3.64 8.49 12.77
C GLY A 353 -3.18 7.16 13.36
N ILE A 354 -1.89 6.84 13.26
CA ILE A 354 -1.24 5.97 14.24
C ILE A 354 -1.20 6.83 15.51
N PHE A 355 -2.17 6.67 16.39
CA PHE A 355 -2.20 7.42 17.64
C PHE A 355 -1.26 6.74 18.62
N ASN A 356 -0.14 7.40 18.93
CA ASN A 356 0.81 7.03 19.98
C ASN A 356 0.23 7.37 21.37
N ASP A 357 -0.95 6.86 21.70
CA ASP A 357 -1.36 6.76 23.10
C ASP A 357 -1.11 5.30 23.53
N GLU A 358 -0.51 5.13 24.70
CA GLU A 358 0.23 3.95 25.22
C GLU A 358 -0.56 2.63 25.34
N ASP A 359 -1.72 2.50 24.70
CA ASP A 359 -2.59 1.33 24.79
C ASP A 359 -2.99 0.78 23.39
N PRO A 360 -2.39 -0.34 22.94
CA PRO A 360 -2.73 -1.00 21.68
C PRO A 360 -4.19 -1.45 21.56
N LEU A 361 -4.95 -1.53 22.67
CA LEU A 361 -6.38 -1.89 22.65
C LEU A 361 -7.31 -0.69 22.42
N ASN A 362 -6.82 0.55 22.52
CA ASN A 362 -7.61 1.76 22.30
C ASN A 362 -7.53 2.33 20.87
N TYR A 363 -6.82 1.66 19.95
CA TYR A 363 -6.59 2.10 18.56
C TYR A 363 -7.86 2.37 17.74
N PHE A 364 -9.03 1.90 18.20
CA PHE A 364 -10.30 2.02 17.48
C PHE A 364 -11.36 2.89 18.18
N ARG A 365 -11.02 3.57 19.29
CA ARG A 365 -11.97 4.51 19.92
C ARG A 365 -11.93 5.87 19.22
N THR A 366 -12.75 5.97 18.19
CA THR A 366 -13.21 7.21 17.57
C THR A 366 -13.86 8.13 18.61
N ARG A 367 -13.26 9.29 18.88
CA ARG A 367 -13.88 10.30 19.75
C ARG A 367 -15.12 10.87 19.05
N LYS A 368 -16.25 10.92 19.75
CA LYS A 368 -17.43 11.67 19.30
C LYS A 368 -17.02 13.13 19.05
N ILE A 369 -17.07 13.57 17.80
CA ILE A 369 -16.80 14.96 17.45
C ILE A 369 -18.11 15.72 17.60
N TYR A 370 -18.13 16.73 18.46
CA TYR A 370 -19.27 17.64 18.59
C TYR A 370 -19.37 18.51 17.32
N THR A 371 -20.50 18.38 16.61
CA THR A 371 -20.80 19.08 15.35
C THR A 371 -20.71 20.60 15.47
N SER A 372 -21.00 21.16 16.65
CA SER A 372 -20.93 22.60 16.94
C SER A 372 -19.54 23.22 16.79
N LYS A 373 -18.46 22.41 16.82
CA LYS A 373 -17.09 22.89 16.65
C LYS A 373 -16.57 22.77 15.22
N LEU A 374 -17.34 22.19 14.31
CA LEU A 374 -16.90 21.95 12.94
C LEU A 374 -17.23 23.14 12.05
N SER A 375 -16.20 23.70 11.42
CA SER A 375 -16.38 24.72 10.39
C SER A 375 -16.64 24.04 9.04
N PHE A 376 -17.92 23.90 8.67
CA PHE A 376 -18.35 23.44 7.34
C PHE A 376 -17.65 24.22 6.22
N ALA A 377 -17.63 25.55 6.34
CA ALA A 377 -16.94 26.46 5.43
C ALA A 377 -15.45 26.09 5.22
N LYS A 378 -14.71 25.81 6.30
CA LYS A 378 -13.29 25.41 6.21
C LYS A 378 -13.11 24.10 5.46
N MET A 379 -13.99 23.12 5.68
CA MET A 379 -13.92 21.81 5.00
C MET A 379 -14.27 21.93 3.52
N VAL A 380 -15.33 22.66 3.17
CA VAL A 380 -15.72 22.92 1.78
C VAL A 380 -14.62 23.69 1.04
N LYS A 381 -14.11 24.78 1.63
CA LYS A 381 -13.01 25.56 1.04
C LYS A 381 -11.76 24.70 0.81
N LYS A 382 -11.44 23.80 1.74
CA LYS A 382 -10.32 22.85 1.62
C LYS A 382 -10.55 21.85 0.48
N LEU A 383 -11.77 21.31 0.33
CA LEU A 383 -12.13 20.44 -0.79
C LEU A 383 -12.00 21.20 -2.12
N ASN A 384 -12.63 22.36 -2.23
CA ASN A 384 -12.61 23.19 -3.44
C ASN A 384 -11.18 23.53 -3.88
N ASN A 385 -10.35 24.03 -2.96
CA ASN A 385 -8.94 24.37 -3.26
C ASN A 385 -8.08 23.15 -3.61
N ARG A 386 -8.44 21.95 -3.15
CA ARG A 386 -7.74 20.72 -3.56
C ARG A 386 -8.14 20.32 -4.97
N LEU A 387 -9.44 20.33 -5.28
CA LEU A 387 -9.94 20.01 -6.61
C LEU A 387 -9.37 20.98 -7.66
N LEU A 388 -9.36 22.29 -7.37
CA LEU A 388 -8.74 23.29 -8.24
C LEU A 388 -7.26 23.01 -8.49
N ARG A 389 -6.46 22.80 -7.43
CA ARG A 389 -5.02 22.49 -7.58
C ARG A 389 -4.75 21.25 -8.41
N TYR A 390 -5.55 20.19 -8.24
CA TYR A 390 -5.39 18.97 -9.03
C TYR A 390 -5.86 19.13 -10.48
N ALA A 391 -6.80 20.05 -10.73
CA ALA A 391 -7.26 20.37 -12.08
C ALA A 391 -6.32 21.33 -12.83
N GLU A 392 -5.50 22.11 -12.12
CA GLU A 392 -4.53 23.08 -12.67
C GLU A 392 -3.11 22.51 -12.79
N GLY A 393 -2.75 21.49 -12.01
CA GLY A 393 -1.40 20.91 -11.94
C GLY A 393 -1.04 19.97 -13.09
N ASP A 394 -1.38 20.33 -14.32
CA ASP A 394 -0.88 19.71 -15.56
C ASP A 394 0.25 20.53 -16.19
#